data_AF-A0A812KY55-F1
#
_entry.id   AF-A0A812KY55-F1
#
_cell.length_a   1.000
_cell.length_b   1.000
_cell.length_c   1.000
_cell.angle_alpha   90.00
_cell.angle_beta   90.00
_cell.angle_gamma   90.00
#
_symmetry.space_group_name_H-M   'P 1'
#
loop_
_entity.id
_entity.type
_entity.pdbx_description
1 polymer ?
#
loop_
_entity_poly.entity_id
_entity_poly.type
_entity_poly.pdbx_seq_one_letter_code
_entity_poly.pdbx_strand_id
1 'polypeptide(L)'
;MKLLEVKRLTTEAGEAAAKSFQDLQQSLSDLKEQRSELSSKTAQRRANMLLREAVRQVEFVESAAADMAASREQWAKDDCTLSPTELSQATSHTMSLEKAVNKALAEARKLLACRQIDARSKGNAPALSNALTELQGRLAKVQSDVSSQRKLYQSVEQRAAQRRLQAEVKEKLSEIEGKLVANEIIASKFDKTLAMKSALVEKSEEIAAQVKGAEASTQEVHLALRGLARQLESRGATAASALEQLRSVEQRAQQTQSKLKEHSESLFVHRILQDAEQKKADCAAAFDKVSKRPWSESNLEAAEVGRLLTEWEKAIQTTIMMASNAKTDVAMKRLALKRITSDVGVKGLEALNGAAGEVEGVGSRLAKLKAKVVEERRALFQRPREASS
;
A
#
# COMPACT_ATOMS: atom_id res chain seq x y z
N MET A 1 76.27 65.99 25.65
CA MET A 1 77.33 66.14 26.68
C MET A 1 78.71 66.13 26.04
N LYS A 2 79.17 65.05 25.39
CA LYS A 2 80.52 65.00 24.77
C LYS A 2 80.81 66.06 23.70
N LEU A 3 79.85 66.43 22.84
CA LEU A 3 80.02 67.48 21.83
C LEU A 3 80.22 68.89 22.43
N LEU A 4 79.73 69.12 23.65
CA LEU A 4 79.96 70.37 24.40
C LEU A 4 81.34 70.40 25.06
N GLU A 5 81.91 69.24 25.39
CA GLU A 5 83.26 69.09 25.94
C GLU A 5 84.34 69.29 24.84
N VAL A 6 84.11 68.77 23.64
CA VAL A 6 85.03 68.91 22.50
C VAL A 6 85.08 70.35 21.98
N LYS A 7 83.95 71.07 21.97
CA LYS A 7 83.87 72.50 21.59
C LYS A 7 84.62 73.45 22.53
N ARG A 8 85.03 73.00 23.73
CA ARG A 8 85.82 73.81 24.69
C ARG A 8 87.33 73.78 24.40
N LEU A 9 87.78 72.88 23.53
CA LEU A 9 89.18 72.82 23.08
C LEU A 9 89.35 73.78 21.89
N THR A 10 89.92 74.96 22.12
CA THR A 10 90.04 76.05 21.12
C THR A 10 91.24 75.89 20.17
N THR A 11 91.80 74.68 20.04
CA THR A 11 92.91 74.37 19.14
C THR A 11 92.38 73.79 17.83
N GLU A 12 93.15 73.84 16.73
CA GLU A 12 92.75 73.24 15.43
C GLU A 12 92.30 71.77 15.58
N ALA A 13 92.93 71.02 16.49
CA ALA A 13 92.56 69.65 16.82
C ALA A 13 91.16 69.53 17.45
N GLY A 14 90.73 70.51 18.25
CA GLY A 14 89.41 70.56 18.89
C GLY A 14 88.29 70.87 17.90
N GLU A 15 88.52 71.77 16.94
CA GLU A 15 87.58 72.06 15.85
C GLU A 15 87.38 70.84 14.93
N ALA A 16 88.47 70.16 14.57
CA ALA A 16 88.43 68.92 13.78
C ALA A 16 87.65 67.82 14.52
N ALA A 17 87.85 67.66 15.83
CA ALA A 17 87.11 66.70 16.65
C ALA A 17 85.63 67.07 16.79
N ALA A 18 85.28 68.36 16.91
CA ALA A 18 83.89 68.82 16.99
C ALA A 18 83.13 68.54 15.69
N LYS A 19 83.78 68.77 14.54
CA LYS A 19 83.24 68.45 13.21
C LYS A 19 83.02 66.94 13.04
N SER A 20 84.01 66.12 13.41
CA SER A 20 83.88 64.65 13.40
C SER A 20 82.73 64.16 14.30
N PHE A 21 82.53 64.76 15.47
CA PHE A 21 81.42 64.38 16.35
C PHE A 21 80.05 64.79 15.77
N GLN A 22 79.95 65.95 15.11
CA GLN A 22 78.75 66.36 14.38
C GLN A 22 78.43 65.40 13.23
N ASP A 23 79.45 65.02 12.44
CA ASP A 23 79.30 64.07 11.33
C ASP A 23 78.82 62.70 11.84
N LEU A 24 79.37 62.22 12.97
CA LEU A 24 78.92 60.98 13.62
C LEU A 24 77.48 61.07 14.16
N GLN A 25 77.10 62.23 14.72
CA GLN A 25 75.74 62.45 15.21
C GLN A 25 74.72 62.46 14.06
N GLN A 26 75.06 63.10 12.94
CA GLN A 26 74.25 63.09 11.72
C GLN A 26 74.15 61.67 11.14
N SER A 27 75.28 60.96 11.04
CA SER A 27 75.28 59.56 10.62
C SER A 27 74.40 58.67 11.51
N LEU A 28 74.39 58.90 12.83
CA LEU A 28 73.51 58.18 13.75
C LEU A 28 72.02 58.53 13.58
N SER A 29 71.66 59.78 13.28
CA SER A 29 70.26 60.13 12.98
C SER A 29 69.82 59.49 11.67
N ASP A 30 70.65 59.55 10.63
CA ASP A 30 70.36 58.98 9.32
C ASP A 30 70.21 57.45 9.42
N LEU A 31 71.09 56.78 10.17
CA LEU A 31 70.98 55.33 10.42
C LEU A 31 69.75 54.96 11.25
N LYS A 32 69.32 55.81 12.19
CA LYS A 32 68.07 55.59 12.95
C LYS A 32 66.85 55.73 12.04
N GLU A 33 66.84 56.72 11.16
CA GLU A 33 65.78 56.93 10.19
C GLU A 33 65.72 55.77 9.19
N GLN A 34 66.85 55.39 8.58
CA GLN A 34 66.97 54.22 7.71
C GLN A 34 66.51 52.93 8.42
N ARG A 35 66.89 52.72 9.68
CA ARG A 35 66.41 51.57 10.47
C ARG A 35 64.90 51.60 10.65
N SER A 36 64.32 52.77 10.95
CA SER A 36 62.87 52.91 11.13
C SER A 36 62.12 52.64 9.81
N GLU A 37 62.67 53.12 8.70
CA GLU A 37 62.11 52.92 7.36
C GLU A 37 62.21 51.45 6.92
N LEU A 38 63.37 50.81 7.11
CA LEU A 38 63.56 49.38 6.83
C LEU A 38 62.68 48.50 7.71
N SER A 39 62.52 48.86 8.99
CA SER A 39 61.60 48.19 9.92
C SER A 39 60.15 48.28 9.43
N SER A 40 59.71 49.48 9.03
CA SER A 40 58.38 49.71 8.45
C SER A 40 58.15 48.93 7.16
N LYS A 41 59.11 48.99 6.20
CA LYS A 41 59.07 48.21 4.94
C LYS A 41 59.02 46.70 5.21
N THR A 42 59.75 46.21 6.21
CA THR A 42 59.75 44.79 6.59
C THR A 42 58.42 44.37 7.20
N ALA A 43 57.84 45.21 8.08
CA ALA A 43 56.51 44.99 8.64
C ALA A 43 55.43 44.97 7.56
N GLN A 44 55.49 45.90 6.59
CA GLN A 44 54.56 45.96 5.46
C GLN A 44 54.68 44.73 4.56
N ARG A 45 55.90 44.29 4.22
CA ARG A 45 56.13 43.05 3.44
C ARG A 45 55.56 41.83 4.15
N ARG A 46 55.77 41.73 5.47
CA ARG A 46 55.19 40.66 6.30
C ARG A 46 53.67 40.72 6.29
N ALA A 47 53.06 41.88 6.52
CA ALA A 47 51.61 42.06 6.48
C ALA A 47 51.01 41.63 5.13
N ASN A 48 51.64 42.04 4.02
CA ASN A 48 51.21 41.67 2.67
C ASN A 48 51.31 40.15 2.40
N MET A 49 52.36 39.49 2.90
CA MET A 49 52.50 38.04 2.79
C MET A 49 51.38 37.30 3.54
N LEU A 50 51.12 37.70 4.78
CA LEU A 50 50.06 37.11 5.61
C LEU A 50 48.67 37.32 5.00
N LEU A 51 48.44 38.51 4.42
CA LEU A 51 47.20 38.81 3.73
C LEU A 51 47.04 37.94 2.48
N ARG A 52 48.08 37.76 1.67
CA ARG A 52 48.03 36.89 0.46
C ARG A 52 47.70 35.44 0.81
N GLU A 53 48.27 34.92 1.89
CA GLU A 53 47.97 33.57 2.37
C GLU A 53 46.50 33.45 2.80
N ALA A 54 45.99 34.42 3.56
CA ALA A 54 44.59 34.47 3.96
C ALA A 54 43.63 34.58 2.76
N VAL A 55 43.97 35.42 1.77
CA VAL A 55 43.21 35.57 0.52
C VAL A 55 43.12 34.23 -0.22
N ARG A 56 44.25 33.54 -0.42
CA ARG A 56 44.26 32.22 -1.10
C ARG A 56 43.39 31.19 -0.38
N GLN A 57 43.42 31.19 0.95
CA GLN A 57 42.60 30.25 1.73
C GLN A 57 41.10 30.57 1.61
N VAL A 58 40.72 31.84 1.56
CA VAL A 58 39.33 32.25 1.33
C VAL A 58 38.89 31.93 -0.11
N GLU A 59 39.73 32.19 -1.10
CA GLU A 59 39.48 31.83 -2.51
C GLU A 59 39.30 30.32 -2.68
N PHE A 60 40.09 29.49 -1.98
CA PHE A 60 39.94 28.04 -1.98
C PHE A 60 38.57 27.61 -1.43
N VAL A 61 38.12 28.22 -0.32
CA VAL A 61 36.79 27.95 0.26
C VAL A 61 35.67 28.38 -0.70
N GLU A 62 35.81 29.55 -1.33
CA GLU A 62 34.85 30.05 -2.31
C GLU A 62 34.76 29.16 -3.55
N SER A 63 35.89 28.65 -4.05
CA SER A 63 35.93 27.69 -5.16
C SER A 63 35.19 26.40 -4.79
N ALA A 64 35.47 25.82 -3.62
CA ALA A 64 34.78 24.61 -3.17
C ALA A 64 33.27 24.84 -2.97
N ALA A 65 32.89 26.03 -2.49
CA ALA A 65 31.48 26.42 -2.38
C ALA A 65 30.82 26.66 -3.74
N ALA A 66 31.57 27.14 -4.75
CA ALA A 66 31.10 27.26 -6.13
C ALA A 66 30.86 25.88 -6.77
N ASP A 67 31.72 24.89 -6.49
CA ASP A 67 31.50 23.50 -6.92
C ASP A 67 30.21 22.92 -6.31
N MET A 68 29.98 23.18 -5.02
CA MET A 68 28.72 22.83 -4.35
C MET A 68 27.53 23.59 -4.97
N ALA A 69 27.71 24.87 -5.33
CA ALA A 69 26.69 25.66 -6.02
C ALA A 69 26.38 25.12 -7.42
N ALA A 70 27.35 24.61 -8.17
CA ALA A 70 27.11 23.98 -9.46
C ALA A 70 26.24 22.72 -9.32
N SER A 71 26.42 21.94 -8.24
CA SER A 71 25.54 20.80 -7.95
C SER A 71 24.09 21.21 -7.66
N ARG A 72 23.84 22.48 -7.29
CA ARG A 72 22.50 23.03 -7.06
C ARG A 72 21.60 22.94 -8.29
N GLU A 73 22.14 23.04 -9.50
CA GLU A 73 21.33 22.97 -10.74
C GLU A 73 20.57 21.65 -10.87
N GLN A 74 21.14 20.57 -10.32
CA GLN A 74 20.50 19.25 -10.26
C GLN A 74 19.27 19.26 -9.33
N TRP A 75 19.28 20.12 -8.32
CA TRP A 75 18.23 20.24 -7.29
C TRP A 75 17.21 21.35 -7.58
N ALA A 76 17.57 22.34 -8.42
CA ALA A 76 16.73 23.48 -8.76
C ALA A 76 15.60 23.13 -9.73
N LYS A 77 15.70 22.01 -10.44
CA LYS A 77 14.61 21.49 -11.27
C LYS A 77 13.52 20.93 -10.35
N ASP A 78 12.43 21.68 -10.22
CA ASP A 78 11.29 21.33 -9.37
C ASP A 78 10.58 20.03 -9.77
N ASP A 79 10.88 19.51 -10.95
CA ASP A 79 10.24 18.32 -11.48
C ASP A 79 10.68 17.02 -10.81
N CYS A 80 11.72 17.00 -9.96
CA CYS A 80 12.27 15.79 -9.33
C CYS A 80 12.20 14.55 -10.26
N THR A 81 12.57 14.72 -11.52
CA THR A 81 12.55 13.68 -12.56
C THR A 81 13.70 12.68 -12.40
N LEU A 82 14.60 12.95 -11.45
CA LEU A 82 15.70 12.05 -11.13
C LEU A 82 15.14 10.72 -10.62
N SER A 83 15.63 9.65 -11.22
CA SER A 83 15.38 8.29 -10.78
C SER A 83 15.88 8.09 -9.34
N PRO A 84 15.40 7.04 -8.64
CA PRO A 84 15.82 6.78 -7.26
C PRO A 84 17.33 6.64 -7.08
N THR A 85 18.01 6.06 -8.06
CA THR A 85 19.45 5.85 -8.11
C THR A 85 20.19 7.16 -8.34
N GLU A 86 19.75 7.97 -9.31
CA GLU A 86 20.33 9.30 -9.58
C GLU A 86 20.18 10.22 -8.38
N LEU A 87 19.03 10.20 -7.70
CA LEU A 87 18.79 11.01 -6.50
C LEU A 87 19.73 10.59 -5.36
N SER A 88 19.94 9.28 -5.16
CA SER A 88 20.89 8.78 -4.15
C SER A 88 22.33 9.19 -4.46
N GLN A 89 22.74 9.13 -5.74
CA GLN A 89 24.08 9.53 -6.16
C GLN A 89 24.29 11.04 -6.01
N ALA A 90 23.32 11.85 -6.43
CA ALA A 90 23.34 13.30 -6.28
C ALA A 90 23.40 13.70 -4.80
N THR A 91 22.63 13.07 -3.92
CA THR A 91 22.67 13.33 -2.47
C THR A 91 24.04 13.01 -1.89
N SER A 92 24.59 11.83 -2.21
CA SER A 92 25.92 11.42 -1.73
C SER A 92 27.02 12.39 -2.19
N HIS A 93 26.96 12.82 -3.45
CA HIS A 93 27.89 13.80 -4.01
C HIS A 93 27.76 15.16 -3.32
N THR A 94 26.54 15.67 -3.15
CA THR A 94 26.29 16.96 -2.49
C THR A 94 26.71 16.94 -1.02
N MET A 95 26.51 15.82 -0.32
CA MET A 95 26.97 15.64 1.07
C MET A 95 28.50 15.60 1.18
N SER A 96 29.19 15.03 0.20
CA SER A 96 30.66 15.00 0.21
C SER A 96 31.24 16.40 -0.02
N LEU A 97 30.66 17.16 -0.95
CA LEU A 97 30.98 18.57 -1.18
C LEU A 97 30.69 19.41 0.06
N GLU A 98 29.53 19.26 0.71
CA GLU A 98 29.21 19.98 1.94
C GLU A 98 30.25 19.72 3.04
N LYS A 99 30.66 18.46 3.23
CA LYS A 99 31.71 18.12 4.21
C LYS A 99 33.04 18.78 3.88
N ALA A 100 33.43 18.76 2.60
CA ALA A 100 34.67 19.38 2.14
C ALA A 100 34.66 20.90 2.35
N VAL A 101 33.57 21.58 1.99
CA VAL A 101 33.41 23.03 2.16
C VAL A 101 33.40 23.41 3.64
N ASN A 102 32.69 22.68 4.49
CA ASN A 102 32.66 22.96 5.93
C ASN A 102 34.03 22.75 6.59
N LYS A 103 34.79 21.73 6.17
CA LYS A 103 36.17 21.54 6.62
C LYS A 103 37.06 22.72 6.21
N ALA A 104 37.00 23.12 4.94
CA ALA A 104 37.76 24.25 4.43
C ALA A 104 37.39 25.58 5.11
N LEU A 105 36.09 25.81 5.39
CA LEU A 105 35.59 26.95 6.16
C LEU A 105 36.18 26.98 7.58
N ALA A 106 36.22 25.83 8.27
CA ALA A 106 36.78 25.73 9.61
C ALA A 106 38.28 26.05 9.63
N GLU A 107 39.04 25.52 8.66
CA GLU A 107 40.47 25.80 8.50
C GLU A 107 40.73 27.28 8.17
N ALA A 108 39.96 27.87 7.25
CA ALA A 108 40.07 29.28 6.88
C ALA A 108 39.77 30.23 8.06
N ARG A 109 38.75 29.91 8.86
CA ARG A 109 38.42 30.69 10.08
C ARG A 109 39.52 30.60 11.13
N LYS A 110 40.07 29.41 11.34
CA LYS A 110 41.19 29.22 12.26
C LYS A 110 42.39 30.05 11.81
N LEU A 111 42.72 30.02 10.52
CA LEU A 111 43.79 30.82 9.94
C LEU A 111 43.53 32.32 10.13
N LEU A 112 42.35 32.83 9.76
CA LEU A 112 42.00 34.24 9.93
C LEU A 112 42.07 34.69 11.39
N ALA A 113 41.56 33.88 12.32
CA ALA A 113 41.62 34.18 13.75
C ALA A 113 43.08 34.31 14.23
N CYS A 114 43.96 33.37 13.84
CA CYS A 114 45.39 33.48 14.13
C CYS A 114 46.00 34.76 13.53
N ARG A 115 45.67 35.10 12.28
CA ARG A 115 46.17 36.33 11.62
C ARG A 115 45.64 37.61 12.26
N GLN A 116 44.41 37.61 12.78
CA GLN A 116 43.85 38.75 13.52
C GLN A 116 44.56 38.97 14.86
N ILE A 117 44.91 37.89 15.57
CA ILE A 117 45.71 37.95 16.80
C ILE A 117 47.13 38.48 16.50
N ASP A 118 47.76 37.96 15.44
CA ASP A 118 49.07 38.43 14.97
C ASP A 118 49.04 39.92 14.56
N ALA A 119 47.95 40.37 13.94
CA ALA A 119 47.77 41.76 13.54
C ALA A 119 47.70 42.71 14.75
N ARG A 120 47.00 42.32 15.82
CA ARG A 120 46.83 43.12 17.04
C ARG A 120 48.09 43.22 17.90
N SER A 121 48.92 42.18 17.94
CA SER A 121 50.05 42.07 18.89
C SER A 121 51.32 42.86 18.50
N LYS A 122 51.41 43.43 17.29
CA LYS A 122 52.68 44.00 16.76
C LYS A 122 52.59 45.44 16.23
N GLY A 123 51.54 46.18 16.58
CA GLY A 123 51.35 47.55 16.05
C GLY A 123 51.21 47.58 14.52
N ASN A 124 50.71 46.50 13.93
CA ASN A 124 50.55 46.39 12.47
C ASN A 124 49.51 47.39 11.96
N ALA A 125 49.65 47.77 10.69
CA ALA A 125 48.81 48.77 10.04
C ALA A 125 47.30 48.43 10.14
N PRO A 126 46.43 49.39 10.50
CA PRO A 126 44.97 49.20 10.56
C PRO A 126 44.37 48.64 9.26
N ALA A 127 45.04 48.87 8.13
CA ALA A 127 44.71 48.29 6.83
C ALA A 127 44.66 46.75 6.84
N LEU A 128 45.59 46.06 7.52
CA LEU A 128 45.59 44.59 7.59
C LEU A 128 44.38 44.08 8.39
N SER A 129 44.05 44.76 9.49
CA SER A 129 42.89 44.39 10.31
C SER A 129 41.59 44.51 9.51
N ASN A 130 41.42 45.63 8.78
CA ASN A 130 40.23 45.84 7.95
C ASN A 130 40.09 44.77 6.86
N ALA A 131 41.19 44.46 6.16
CA ALA A 131 41.18 43.41 5.13
C ALA A 131 40.85 42.02 5.70
N LEU A 132 41.35 41.67 6.90
CA LEU A 132 41.00 40.40 7.56
C LEU A 132 39.52 40.37 7.98
N THR A 133 38.94 41.50 8.37
CA THR A 133 37.50 41.62 8.66
C THR A 133 36.66 41.45 7.40
N GLU A 134 37.07 42.00 6.26
CA GLU A 134 36.40 41.78 4.96
C GLU A 134 36.44 40.31 4.54
N LEU A 135 37.59 39.64 4.67
CA LEU A 135 37.73 38.20 4.42
C LEU A 135 36.84 37.37 5.35
N GLN A 136 36.69 37.75 6.61
CA GLN A 136 35.75 37.11 7.54
C GLN A 136 34.29 37.29 7.09
N GLY A 137 33.93 38.46 6.56
CA GLY A 137 32.62 38.71 5.96
C GLY A 137 32.34 37.81 4.74
N ARG A 138 33.33 37.61 3.86
CA ARG A 138 33.23 36.66 2.74
C ARG A 138 32.98 35.23 3.20
N LEU A 139 33.72 34.74 4.21
CA LEU A 139 33.48 33.41 4.77
C LEU A 139 32.10 33.27 5.44
N ALA A 140 31.55 34.36 6.01
CA ALA A 140 30.20 34.35 6.56
C ALA A 140 29.15 34.22 5.45
N LYS A 141 29.33 34.93 4.32
CA LYS A 141 28.49 34.79 3.13
C LYS A 141 28.52 33.36 2.59
N VAL A 142 29.70 32.77 2.41
CA VAL A 142 29.84 31.37 1.96
C VAL A 142 29.11 30.41 2.89
N GLN A 143 29.20 30.57 4.21
CA GLN A 143 28.47 29.72 5.16
C GLN A 143 26.94 29.86 5.01
N SER A 144 26.44 31.08 4.79
CA SER A 144 25.03 31.31 4.50
C SER A 144 24.60 30.58 3.23
N ASP A 145 25.39 30.69 2.16
CA ASP A 145 25.10 30.04 0.88
C ASP A 145 25.07 28.51 1.00
N VAL A 146 26.07 27.90 1.65
CA VAL A 146 26.11 26.47 1.95
C VAL A 146 24.88 26.02 2.75
N SER A 147 24.46 26.82 3.75
CA SER A 147 23.28 26.51 4.56
C SER A 147 21.98 26.56 3.75
N SER A 148 21.90 27.47 2.77
CA SER A 148 20.74 27.60 1.88
C SER A 148 20.66 26.42 0.91
N GLN A 149 21.81 26.01 0.33
CA GLN A 149 21.91 24.84 -0.53
C GLN A 149 21.55 23.57 0.21
N ARG A 150 21.94 23.47 1.48
CA ARG A 150 21.55 22.36 2.35
C ARG A 150 20.05 22.18 2.48
N LYS A 151 19.34 23.29 2.75
CA LYS A 151 17.88 23.28 2.87
C LYS A 151 17.21 22.84 1.56
N LEU A 152 17.76 23.26 0.41
CA LEU A 152 17.23 22.89 -0.90
C LEU A 152 17.29 21.39 -1.16
N TYR A 153 18.46 20.75 -1.00
CA TYR A 153 18.55 19.31 -1.27
C TYR A 153 17.76 18.47 -0.26
N GLN A 154 17.71 18.88 1.02
CA GLN A 154 16.89 18.21 2.04
C GLN A 154 15.39 18.25 1.69
N SER A 155 14.91 19.40 1.20
CA SER A 155 13.53 19.55 0.70
C SER A 155 13.26 18.63 -0.50
N VAL A 156 14.19 18.53 -1.45
CA VAL A 156 14.04 17.63 -2.60
C VAL A 156 13.99 16.17 -2.17
N GLU A 157 14.83 15.76 -1.21
CA GLU A 157 14.82 14.40 -0.67
C GLU A 157 13.48 14.05 -0.01
N GLN A 158 12.92 14.97 0.79
CA GLN A 158 11.60 14.81 1.39
C GLN A 158 10.49 14.67 0.33
N ARG A 159 10.49 15.54 -0.69
CA ARG A 159 9.52 15.47 -1.80
C ARG A 159 9.65 14.16 -2.58
N ALA A 160 10.87 13.70 -2.84
CA ALA A 160 11.11 12.44 -3.54
C ALA A 160 10.64 11.22 -2.73
N ALA A 161 10.90 11.19 -1.42
CA ALA A 161 10.40 10.15 -0.53
C ALA A 161 8.86 10.11 -0.52
N GLN A 162 8.21 11.28 -0.46
CA GLN A 162 6.76 11.39 -0.53
C GLN A 162 6.19 10.88 -1.87
N ARG A 163 6.83 11.21 -3.00
CA ARG A 163 6.39 10.71 -4.32
C ARG A 163 6.54 9.20 -4.45
N ARG A 164 7.62 8.61 -3.95
CA ARG A 164 7.80 7.15 -3.93
C ARG A 164 6.68 6.47 -3.16
N LEU A 165 6.37 6.99 -1.99
CA LEU A 165 5.26 6.49 -1.18
C LEU A 165 3.92 6.62 -1.91
N GLN A 166 3.66 7.76 -2.57
CA GLN A 166 2.44 7.94 -3.36
C GLN A 166 2.36 6.95 -4.54
N ALA A 167 3.49 6.67 -5.21
CA ALA A 167 3.54 5.69 -6.29
C ALA A 167 3.25 4.27 -5.77
N GLU A 168 3.89 3.86 -4.68
CA GLU A 168 3.67 2.56 -4.03
C GLU A 168 2.20 2.39 -3.59
N VAL A 169 1.61 3.44 -3.01
CA VAL A 169 0.19 3.43 -2.61
C VAL A 169 -0.72 3.30 -3.83
N LYS A 170 -0.44 4.04 -4.92
CA LYS A 170 -1.22 3.94 -6.16
C LYS A 170 -1.13 2.56 -6.80
N GLU A 171 0.06 1.96 -6.82
CA GLU A 171 0.29 0.61 -7.33
C GLU A 171 -0.51 -0.42 -6.52
N LYS A 172 -0.37 -0.40 -5.18
CA LYS A 172 -1.14 -1.28 -4.29
C LYS A 172 -2.65 -1.09 -4.42
N LEU A 173 -3.11 0.17 -4.50
CA LEU A 173 -4.53 0.46 -4.69
C LEU A 173 -5.02 -0.11 -6.04
N SER A 174 -4.26 0.08 -7.12
CA SER A 174 -4.56 -0.46 -8.45
C SER A 174 -4.64 -1.99 -8.44
N GLU A 175 -3.74 -2.68 -7.75
CA GLU A 175 -3.80 -4.15 -7.61
C GLU A 175 -5.06 -4.61 -6.86
N ILE A 176 -5.40 -3.92 -5.78
CA ILE A 176 -6.61 -4.19 -4.99
C ILE A 176 -7.87 -3.95 -5.83
N GLU A 177 -7.92 -2.82 -6.56
CA GLU A 177 -9.01 -2.48 -7.47
C GLU A 177 -9.15 -3.51 -8.59
N GLY A 178 -8.04 -3.99 -9.17
CA GLY A 178 -8.06 -5.05 -10.19
C GLY A 178 -8.70 -6.34 -9.69
N LYS A 179 -8.35 -6.79 -8.47
CA LYS A 179 -8.99 -7.95 -7.82
C LYS A 179 -10.48 -7.70 -7.55
N LEU A 180 -10.83 -6.51 -7.06
CA LEU A 180 -12.22 -6.14 -6.79
C LEU A 180 -13.07 -6.15 -8.06
N VAL A 181 -12.57 -5.59 -9.17
CA VAL A 181 -13.25 -5.60 -10.47
C VAL A 181 -13.47 -7.02 -10.98
N ALA A 182 -12.50 -7.92 -10.81
CA ALA A 182 -12.69 -9.33 -11.16
C ALA A 182 -13.84 -9.98 -10.37
N ASN A 183 -13.94 -9.67 -9.08
CA ASN A 183 -15.02 -10.17 -8.22
C ASN A 183 -16.39 -9.56 -8.58
N GLU A 184 -16.43 -8.26 -8.93
CA GLU A 184 -17.63 -7.58 -9.44
C GLU A 184 -18.14 -8.21 -10.75
N ILE A 185 -17.22 -8.60 -11.65
CA ILE A 185 -17.58 -9.30 -12.89
C ILE A 185 -18.20 -10.66 -12.58
N ILE A 186 -17.66 -11.41 -11.61
CA ILE A 186 -18.22 -12.70 -11.19
C ILE A 186 -19.64 -12.50 -10.60
N ALA A 187 -19.82 -11.51 -9.73
CA ALA A 187 -21.12 -11.17 -9.18
C ALA A 187 -22.13 -10.82 -10.30
N SER A 188 -21.74 -9.97 -11.26
CA SER A 188 -22.62 -9.60 -12.38
C SER A 188 -22.96 -10.79 -13.32
N LYS A 189 -22.00 -11.69 -13.56
CA LYS A 189 -22.25 -12.93 -14.32
C LYS A 189 -23.27 -13.82 -13.61
N PHE A 190 -23.22 -13.87 -12.28
CA PHE A 190 -24.20 -14.59 -11.49
C PHE A 190 -25.60 -14.01 -11.64
N ASP A 191 -25.77 -12.69 -11.51
CA ASP A 191 -27.07 -12.01 -11.69
C ASP A 191 -27.73 -12.40 -13.02
N LYS A 192 -26.94 -12.40 -14.10
CA LYS A 192 -27.40 -12.79 -15.45
C LYS A 192 -27.79 -14.27 -15.51
N THR A 193 -27.07 -15.13 -14.82
CA THR A 193 -27.34 -16.58 -14.84
C THR A 193 -28.56 -16.93 -14.01
N LEU A 194 -28.79 -16.22 -12.90
CA LEU A 194 -29.98 -16.35 -12.06
C LEU A 194 -31.25 -15.97 -12.85
N ALA A 195 -31.16 -14.95 -13.71
CA ALA A 195 -32.24 -14.59 -14.64
C ALA A 195 -32.55 -15.70 -15.67
N MET A 196 -31.53 -16.47 -16.08
CA MET A 196 -31.65 -17.59 -17.02
C MET A 196 -31.76 -18.93 -16.27
N LYS A 197 -32.90 -19.17 -15.60
CA LYS A 197 -33.16 -20.34 -14.73
C LYS A 197 -32.69 -21.70 -15.28
N SER A 198 -32.73 -21.92 -16.59
CA SER A 198 -32.24 -23.16 -17.24
C SER A 198 -30.72 -23.33 -17.17
N ALA A 199 -29.96 -22.24 -17.34
CA ALA A 199 -28.50 -22.25 -17.27
C ALA A 199 -27.97 -22.48 -15.85
N LEU A 200 -28.75 -22.09 -14.84
CA LEU A 200 -28.42 -22.31 -13.43
C LEU A 200 -28.38 -23.80 -13.08
N VAL A 201 -29.24 -24.61 -13.69
CA VAL A 201 -29.30 -26.07 -13.45
C VAL A 201 -28.08 -26.78 -14.04
N GLU A 202 -27.66 -26.42 -15.25
CA GLU A 202 -26.55 -27.09 -15.97
C GLU A 202 -25.16 -26.70 -15.42
N LYS A 203 -25.00 -25.50 -14.87
CA LYS A 203 -23.70 -24.96 -14.43
C LYS A 203 -23.60 -24.64 -12.94
N SER A 204 -24.54 -25.14 -12.12
CA SER A 204 -24.66 -24.79 -10.70
C SER A 204 -23.36 -24.99 -9.91
N GLU A 205 -22.64 -26.09 -10.14
CA GLU A 205 -21.40 -26.42 -9.40
C GLU A 205 -20.23 -25.50 -9.76
N GLU A 206 -20.03 -25.23 -11.06
CA GLU A 206 -18.98 -24.32 -11.54
C GLU A 206 -19.21 -22.91 -11.00
N ILE A 207 -20.46 -22.45 -11.06
CA ILE A 207 -20.86 -21.13 -10.58
C ILE A 207 -20.69 -21.04 -9.06
N ALA A 208 -21.05 -22.09 -8.31
CA ALA A 208 -20.84 -22.13 -6.86
C ALA A 208 -19.37 -22.05 -6.48
N ALA A 209 -18.50 -22.74 -7.21
CA ALA A 209 -17.05 -22.63 -7.01
C ALA A 209 -16.54 -21.20 -7.29
N GLN A 210 -17.01 -20.57 -8.37
CA GLN A 210 -16.65 -19.19 -8.72
C GLN A 210 -17.12 -18.18 -7.67
N VAL A 211 -18.37 -18.27 -7.21
CA VAL A 211 -18.93 -17.38 -6.18
C VAL A 211 -18.17 -17.53 -4.86
N LYS A 212 -17.91 -18.76 -4.41
CA LYS A 212 -17.15 -19.01 -3.18
C LYS A 212 -15.69 -18.54 -3.29
N GLY A 213 -15.07 -18.70 -4.46
CA GLY A 213 -13.73 -18.16 -4.73
C GLY A 213 -13.71 -16.63 -4.68
N ALA A 214 -14.72 -15.98 -5.26
CA ALA A 214 -14.87 -14.53 -5.22
C ALA A 214 -15.16 -14.00 -3.81
N GLU A 215 -15.91 -14.74 -2.97
CA GLU A 215 -16.13 -14.40 -1.56
C GLU A 215 -14.81 -14.40 -0.77
N ALA A 216 -14.00 -15.45 -0.92
CA ALA A 216 -12.68 -15.54 -0.29
C ALA A 216 -11.76 -14.43 -0.78
N SER A 217 -11.71 -14.20 -2.10
CA SER A 217 -10.92 -13.11 -2.70
C SER A 217 -11.36 -11.73 -2.19
N THR A 218 -12.66 -11.51 -2.00
CA THR A 218 -13.17 -10.23 -1.46
C THR A 218 -12.79 -10.04 0.01
N GLN A 219 -12.66 -11.10 0.80
CA GLN A 219 -12.11 -11.02 2.15
C GLN A 219 -10.63 -10.62 2.14
N GLU A 220 -9.83 -11.15 1.22
CA GLU A 220 -8.44 -10.73 1.02
C GLU A 220 -8.35 -9.25 0.65
N VAL A 221 -9.22 -8.77 -0.25
CA VAL A 221 -9.35 -7.35 -0.61
C VAL A 221 -9.60 -6.49 0.64
N HIS A 222 -10.52 -6.89 1.53
CA HIS A 222 -10.75 -6.16 2.78
C HIS A 222 -9.53 -6.14 3.71
N LEU A 223 -8.80 -7.25 3.82
CA LEU A 223 -7.57 -7.30 4.62
C LEU A 223 -6.49 -6.38 4.04
N ALA A 224 -6.31 -6.39 2.72
CA ALA A 224 -5.37 -5.53 2.02
C ALA A 224 -5.73 -4.04 2.18
N LEU A 225 -7.01 -3.68 2.02
CA LEU A 225 -7.51 -2.32 2.23
C LEU A 225 -7.26 -1.83 3.65
N ARG A 226 -7.54 -2.64 4.68
CA ARG A 226 -7.25 -2.27 6.07
C ARG A 226 -5.75 -2.11 6.32
N GLY A 227 -4.93 -2.96 5.72
CA GLY A 227 -3.47 -2.84 5.79
C GLY A 227 -3.00 -1.52 5.20
N LEU A 228 -3.49 -1.16 4.02
CA LEU A 228 -3.16 0.09 3.34
C LEU A 228 -3.70 1.32 4.09
N ALA A 229 -4.90 1.24 4.66
CA ALA A 229 -5.49 2.31 5.46
C ALA A 229 -4.63 2.63 6.68
N ARG A 230 -4.20 1.62 7.45
CA ARG A 230 -3.29 1.82 8.59
C ARG A 230 -1.96 2.44 8.18
N GLN A 231 -1.41 2.01 7.04
CA GLN A 231 -0.19 2.60 6.49
C GLN A 231 -0.37 4.08 6.16
N LEU A 232 -1.50 4.47 5.58
CA LEU A 232 -1.81 5.86 5.23
C LEU A 232 -2.14 6.73 6.45
N GLU A 233 -2.87 6.20 7.44
CA GLU A 233 -3.20 6.91 8.68
C GLU A 233 -1.94 7.32 9.46
N SER A 234 -0.91 6.48 9.47
CA SER A 234 0.38 6.79 10.09
C SER A 234 1.11 8.00 9.46
N ARG A 235 0.66 8.46 8.28
CA ARG A 235 1.24 9.56 7.51
C ARG A 235 0.45 10.87 7.61
N GLY A 236 -0.70 10.86 8.30
CA GLY A 236 -1.50 12.05 8.58
C GLY A 236 -1.97 12.82 7.32
N ALA A 237 -1.88 14.15 7.35
CA ALA A 237 -2.46 15.04 6.34
C ALA A 237 -1.94 14.81 4.91
N THR A 238 -0.71 14.30 4.74
CA THR A 238 -0.10 14.05 3.43
C THR A 238 -0.76 12.92 2.63
N ALA A 239 -1.59 12.10 3.29
CA ALA A 239 -2.28 10.94 2.72
C ALA A 239 -3.79 11.15 2.51
N ALA A 240 -4.33 12.35 2.75
CA ALA A 240 -5.77 12.59 2.77
C ALA A 240 -6.50 12.15 1.48
N SER A 241 -5.95 12.51 0.31
CA SER A 241 -6.53 12.11 -0.99
C SER A 241 -6.50 10.60 -1.21
N ALA A 242 -5.44 9.91 -0.80
CA ALA A 242 -5.34 8.45 -0.92
C ALA A 242 -6.32 7.73 0.03
N LEU A 243 -6.54 8.28 1.24
CA LEU A 243 -7.54 7.78 2.17
C LEU A 243 -8.97 7.91 1.63
N GLU A 244 -9.26 9.00 0.92
CA GLU A 244 -10.57 9.19 0.27
C GLU A 244 -10.81 8.17 -0.85
N GLN A 245 -9.80 7.94 -1.70
CA GLN A 245 -9.86 6.88 -2.71
C GLN A 245 -10.05 5.51 -2.07
N LEU A 246 -9.31 5.20 -1.01
CA LEU A 246 -9.41 3.94 -0.28
C LEU A 246 -10.82 3.70 0.27
N ARG A 247 -11.47 4.73 0.83
CA ARG A 247 -12.86 4.63 1.32
C ARG A 247 -13.85 4.28 0.21
N SER A 248 -13.67 4.86 -0.97
CA SER A 248 -14.50 4.54 -2.15
C SER A 248 -14.36 3.07 -2.55
N VAL A 249 -13.12 2.57 -2.60
CA VAL A 249 -12.84 1.15 -2.90
C VAL A 249 -13.38 0.23 -1.80
N GLU A 250 -13.27 0.64 -0.52
CA GLU A 250 -13.82 -0.12 0.60
C GLU A 250 -15.34 -0.24 0.55
N GLN A 251 -16.05 0.84 0.22
CA GLN A 251 -17.51 0.80 0.06
C GLN A 251 -17.91 -0.15 -1.07
N ARG A 252 -17.21 -0.12 -2.21
CA ARG A 252 -17.44 -1.06 -3.31
C ARG A 252 -17.15 -2.51 -2.90
N ALA A 253 -16.06 -2.76 -2.17
CA ALA A 253 -15.75 -4.08 -1.67
C ALA A 253 -16.84 -4.63 -0.74
N GLN A 254 -17.38 -3.79 0.16
CA GLN A 254 -18.51 -4.16 1.03
C GLN A 254 -19.77 -4.52 0.23
N GLN A 255 -20.11 -3.71 -0.78
CA GLN A 255 -21.25 -3.98 -1.65
C GLN A 255 -21.07 -5.29 -2.41
N THR A 256 -19.90 -5.52 -3.01
CA THR A 256 -19.59 -6.77 -3.73
C THR A 256 -19.63 -7.97 -2.79
N GLN A 257 -19.12 -7.84 -1.55
CA GLN A 257 -19.19 -8.90 -0.55
C GLN A 257 -20.64 -9.25 -0.19
N SER A 258 -21.51 -8.25 0.00
CA SER A 258 -22.93 -8.48 0.32
C SER A 258 -23.64 -9.23 -0.81
N LYS A 259 -23.42 -8.81 -2.07
CA LYS A 259 -23.98 -9.49 -3.25
C LYS A 259 -23.51 -10.93 -3.37
N LEU A 260 -22.21 -11.18 -3.20
CA LEU A 260 -21.66 -12.54 -3.29
C LEU A 260 -22.23 -13.47 -2.21
N LYS A 261 -22.47 -12.96 -0.99
CA LYS A 261 -23.16 -13.72 0.07
C LYS A 261 -24.60 -14.06 -0.31
N GLU A 262 -25.35 -13.09 -0.82
CA GLU A 262 -26.71 -13.31 -1.32
C GLU A 262 -26.73 -14.36 -2.44
N HIS A 263 -25.73 -14.34 -3.33
CA HIS A 263 -25.59 -15.32 -4.41
C HIS A 263 -25.28 -16.72 -3.89
N SER A 264 -24.38 -16.82 -2.91
CA SER A 264 -24.02 -18.07 -2.23
C SER A 264 -25.24 -18.70 -1.54
N GLU A 265 -26.02 -17.88 -0.82
CA GLU A 265 -27.29 -18.30 -0.25
C GLU A 265 -28.28 -18.75 -1.33
N SER A 266 -28.42 -17.98 -2.41
CA SER A 266 -29.34 -18.32 -3.50
C SER A 266 -29.00 -19.64 -4.19
N LEU A 267 -27.71 -19.94 -4.39
CA LEU A 267 -27.26 -21.23 -4.92
C LEU A 267 -27.60 -22.38 -3.98
N PHE A 268 -27.37 -22.18 -2.69
CA PHE A 268 -27.70 -23.18 -1.67
C PHE A 268 -29.21 -23.48 -1.65
N VAL A 269 -30.05 -22.44 -1.68
CA VAL A 269 -31.51 -22.61 -1.77
C VAL A 269 -31.89 -23.32 -3.06
N HIS A 270 -31.34 -22.91 -4.21
CA HIS A 270 -31.65 -23.51 -5.50
C HIS A 270 -31.33 -25.02 -5.52
N ARG A 271 -30.16 -25.41 -5.01
CA ARG A 271 -29.76 -26.83 -4.91
C ARG A 271 -30.73 -27.63 -4.04
N ILE A 272 -31.13 -27.07 -2.89
CA ILE A 272 -32.11 -27.71 -2.01
C ILE A 272 -33.45 -27.93 -2.73
N LEU A 273 -33.92 -26.92 -3.47
CA LEU A 273 -35.17 -26.99 -4.21
C LEU A 273 -35.09 -28.01 -5.35
N GLN A 274 -33.98 -28.02 -6.10
CA GLN A 274 -33.74 -29.00 -7.16
C GLN A 274 -33.78 -30.43 -6.62
N ASP A 275 -33.07 -30.70 -5.52
CA ASP A 275 -33.06 -32.04 -4.92
C ASP A 275 -34.46 -32.44 -4.39
N ALA A 276 -35.24 -31.47 -3.88
CA ALA A 276 -36.62 -31.72 -3.42
C ALA A 276 -37.58 -32.00 -4.58
N GLU A 277 -37.49 -31.22 -5.66
CA GLU A 277 -38.28 -31.44 -6.88
C GLU A 277 -37.94 -32.77 -7.55
N GLN A 278 -36.66 -33.17 -7.59
CA GLN A 278 -36.28 -34.48 -8.10
C GLN A 278 -36.91 -35.61 -7.28
N LYS A 279 -36.85 -35.54 -5.94
CA LYS A 279 -37.49 -36.52 -5.04
C LYS A 279 -39.01 -36.57 -5.22
N LYS A 280 -39.64 -35.41 -5.42
CA LYS A 280 -41.07 -35.28 -5.72
C LYS A 280 -41.41 -35.96 -7.05
N ALA A 281 -40.65 -35.67 -8.10
CA ALA A 281 -40.81 -36.27 -9.42
C ALA A 281 -40.62 -37.79 -9.39
N ASP A 282 -39.62 -38.29 -8.67
CA ASP A 282 -39.39 -39.73 -8.50
C ASP A 282 -40.58 -40.41 -7.81
N CYS A 283 -41.16 -39.76 -6.79
CA CYS A 283 -42.37 -40.26 -6.10
C CYS A 283 -43.60 -40.26 -7.01
N ALA A 284 -43.79 -39.20 -7.80
CA ALA A 284 -44.89 -39.10 -8.76
C ALA A 284 -44.76 -40.17 -9.86
N ALA A 285 -43.57 -40.35 -10.43
CA ALA A 285 -43.30 -41.37 -11.45
C ALA A 285 -43.49 -42.81 -10.89
N ALA A 286 -43.06 -43.06 -9.65
CA ALA A 286 -43.30 -44.35 -8.98
C ALA A 286 -44.79 -44.58 -8.72
N PHE A 287 -45.52 -43.54 -8.29
CA PHE A 287 -46.97 -43.58 -8.14
C PHE A 287 -47.68 -43.90 -9.46
N ASP A 288 -47.32 -43.24 -10.56
CA ASP A 288 -47.93 -43.46 -11.85
C ASP A 288 -47.75 -44.90 -12.34
N LYS A 289 -46.58 -45.50 -12.08
CA LYS A 289 -46.33 -46.92 -12.38
C LYS A 289 -47.25 -47.85 -11.60
N VAL A 290 -47.47 -47.59 -10.31
CA VAL A 290 -48.37 -48.43 -9.48
C VAL A 290 -49.85 -48.06 -9.62
N SER A 291 -50.19 -46.91 -10.19
CA SER A 291 -51.59 -46.52 -10.40
C SER A 291 -52.28 -47.36 -11.49
N LYS A 292 -51.50 -47.92 -12.42
CA LYS A 292 -51.98 -48.77 -13.50
C LYS A 292 -52.22 -50.19 -12.99
N ARG A 293 -53.47 -50.64 -13.01
CA ARG A 293 -53.87 -51.97 -12.54
C ARG A 293 -53.39 -53.05 -13.53
N PRO A 294 -52.54 -54.01 -13.10
CA PRO A 294 -51.86 -54.94 -14.03
C PRO A 294 -52.78 -55.92 -14.78
N TRP A 295 -53.99 -56.16 -14.29
CA TRP A 295 -54.94 -57.14 -14.83
C TRP A 295 -56.27 -56.52 -15.29
N SER A 296 -56.25 -55.23 -15.66
CA SER A 296 -57.48 -54.49 -15.98
C SER A 296 -58.18 -54.92 -17.28
N GLU A 297 -57.59 -55.79 -18.11
CA GLU A 297 -58.09 -56.08 -19.47
C GLU A 297 -58.03 -57.55 -19.93
N SER A 298 -57.80 -58.53 -19.04
CA SER A 298 -57.57 -59.92 -19.47
C SER A 298 -58.35 -60.98 -18.68
N ASN A 299 -58.87 -61.99 -19.41
CA ASN A 299 -59.44 -63.24 -18.88
C ASN A 299 -58.33 -64.12 -18.26
N LEU A 300 -57.67 -63.60 -17.23
CA LEU A 300 -56.62 -64.31 -16.51
C LEU A 300 -57.25 -65.27 -15.49
N GLU A 301 -56.61 -66.44 -15.33
CA GLU A 301 -57.01 -67.40 -14.29
C GLU A 301 -56.79 -66.81 -12.88
N ALA A 302 -57.60 -67.24 -11.92
CA ALA A 302 -57.58 -66.74 -10.55
C ALA A 302 -56.19 -66.86 -9.88
N ALA A 303 -55.42 -67.90 -10.22
CA ALA A 303 -54.06 -68.09 -9.72
C ALA A 303 -53.10 -67.01 -10.23
N GLU A 304 -53.21 -66.62 -11.49
CA GLU A 304 -52.37 -65.58 -12.10
C GLU A 304 -52.75 -64.19 -11.60
N VAL A 305 -54.04 -63.91 -11.41
CA VAL A 305 -54.52 -62.69 -10.75
C VAL A 305 -53.98 -62.60 -9.32
N GLY A 306 -53.97 -63.69 -8.56
CA GLY A 306 -53.41 -63.74 -7.20
C GLY A 306 -51.91 -63.43 -7.15
N ARG A 307 -51.13 -63.92 -8.12
CA ARG A 307 -49.69 -63.61 -8.26
C ARG A 307 -49.48 -62.12 -8.56
N LEU A 308 -50.16 -61.60 -9.58
CA LEU A 308 -50.06 -60.19 -9.99
C LEU A 308 -50.50 -59.24 -8.87
N LEU A 309 -51.51 -59.61 -8.08
CA LEU A 309 -51.97 -58.82 -6.94
C LEU A 309 -50.91 -58.74 -5.83
N THR A 310 -50.20 -59.84 -5.58
CA THR A 310 -49.09 -59.87 -4.61
C THR A 310 -47.91 -59.01 -5.08
N GLU A 311 -47.58 -59.05 -6.37
CA GLU A 311 -46.54 -58.21 -6.97
C GLU A 311 -46.91 -56.73 -6.94
N TRP A 312 -48.17 -56.40 -7.23
CA TRP A 312 -48.68 -55.04 -7.15
C TRP A 312 -48.69 -54.50 -5.72
N GLU A 313 -49.10 -55.31 -4.74
CA GLU A 313 -49.04 -54.95 -3.32
C GLU A 313 -47.61 -54.62 -2.88
N LYS A 314 -46.63 -55.44 -3.30
CA LYS A 314 -45.20 -55.18 -3.06
C LYS A 314 -44.76 -53.85 -3.71
N ALA A 315 -45.15 -53.58 -4.95
CA ALA A 315 -44.81 -52.33 -5.63
C ALA A 315 -45.41 -51.11 -4.92
N ILE A 316 -46.67 -51.20 -4.46
CA ILE A 316 -47.32 -50.16 -3.66
C ILE A 316 -46.59 -49.94 -2.33
N GLN A 317 -46.22 -51.01 -1.62
CA GLN A 317 -45.43 -50.92 -0.37
C GLN A 317 -44.10 -50.20 -0.58
N THR A 318 -43.34 -50.56 -1.63
CA THR A 318 -42.09 -49.88 -1.99
C THR A 318 -42.34 -48.39 -2.28
N THR A 319 -43.41 -48.07 -3.00
CA THR A 319 -43.74 -46.67 -3.33
C THR A 319 -44.16 -45.88 -2.08
N ILE A 320 -44.86 -46.49 -1.12
CA ILE A 320 -45.17 -45.89 0.18
C ILE A 320 -43.89 -45.57 0.95
N MET A 321 -42.92 -46.50 0.98
CA MET A 321 -41.61 -46.24 1.59
C MET A 321 -40.87 -45.10 0.90
N MET A 322 -40.90 -45.02 -0.43
CA MET A 322 -40.32 -43.90 -1.18
C MET A 322 -40.97 -42.57 -0.82
N ALA A 323 -42.29 -42.50 -0.78
CA ALA A 323 -43.02 -41.28 -0.39
C ALA A 323 -42.72 -40.86 1.06
N SER A 324 -42.63 -41.84 1.99
CA SER A 324 -42.22 -41.59 3.37
C SER A 324 -40.79 -41.03 3.46
N ASN A 325 -39.85 -41.59 2.69
CA ASN A 325 -38.47 -41.12 2.64
C ASN A 325 -38.37 -39.71 2.03
N ALA A 326 -39.13 -39.43 0.98
CA ALA A 326 -39.20 -38.10 0.38
C ALA A 326 -39.78 -37.07 1.35
N LYS A 327 -40.81 -37.43 2.12
CA LYS A 327 -41.36 -36.56 3.18
C LYS A 327 -40.32 -36.20 4.23
N THR A 328 -39.56 -37.19 4.73
CA THR A 328 -38.48 -36.96 5.69
C THR A 328 -37.38 -36.07 5.09
N ASP A 329 -36.99 -36.31 3.85
CA ASP A 329 -35.98 -35.53 3.14
C ASP A 329 -36.38 -34.07 2.94
N VAL A 330 -37.61 -33.80 2.49
CA VAL A 330 -38.17 -32.44 2.39
C VAL A 330 -38.25 -31.77 3.77
N ALA A 331 -38.63 -32.51 4.82
CA ALA A 331 -38.65 -31.97 6.17
C ALA A 331 -37.26 -31.56 6.66
N MET A 332 -36.22 -32.35 6.39
CA MET A 332 -34.83 -32.01 6.72
C MET A 332 -34.36 -30.77 5.93
N LYS A 333 -34.67 -30.68 4.64
CA LYS A 333 -34.36 -29.51 3.81
C LYS A 333 -35.05 -28.23 4.31
N ARG A 334 -36.30 -28.32 4.79
CA ARG A 334 -36.98 -27.18 5.44
C ARG A 334 -36.23 -26.72 6.69
N LEU A 335 -35.69 -27.63 7.50
CA LEU A 335 -34.87 -27.26 8.66
C LEU A 335 -33.57 -26.56 8.25
N ALA A 336 -32.95 -26.97 7.15
CA ALA A 336 -31.77 -26.30 6.60
C ALA A 336 -32.10 -24.87 6.15
N LEU A 337 -33.20 -24.67 5.42
CA LEU A 337 -33.61 -23.34 4.95
C LEU A 337 -34.10 -22.40 6.06
N LYS A 338 -34.64 -22.91 7.17
CA LYS A 338 -35.03 -22.09 8.34
C LYS A 338 -33.88 -21.27 8.93
N ARG A 339 -32.63 -21.65 8.65
CA ARG A 339 -31.44 -20.92 9.13
C ARG A 339 -31.10 -19.72 8.25
N ILE A 340 -31.69 -19.62 7.06
CA ILE A 340 -31.47 -18.55 6.10
C ILE A 340 -32.61 -17.56 6.23
N THR A 341 -32.31 -16.36 6.72
CA THR A 341 -33.30 -15.30 6.98
C THR A 341 -33.51 -14.36 5.79
N SER A 342 -32.73 -14.52 4.72
CA SER A 342 -32.90 -13.72 3.50
C SER A 342 -34.20 -14.06 2.76
N ASP A 343 -34.67 -13.13 1.93
CA ASP A 343 -35.88 -13.28 1.12
C ASP A 343 -35.85 -14.56 0.26
N VAL A 344 -34.66 -14.95 -0.23
CA VAL A 344 -34.48 -16.19 -0.99
C VAL A 344 -34.72 -17.43 -0.12
N GLY A 345 -34.29 -17.40 1.14
CA GLY A 345 -34.58 -18.46 2.12
C GLY A 345 -36.08 -18.60 2.40
N VAL A 346 -36.78 -17.48 2.57
CA VAL A 346 -38.24 -17.46 2.79
C VAL A 346 -38.99 -18.04 1.59
N LYS A 347 -38.68 -17.58 0.38
CA LYS A 347 -39.27 -18.12 -0.86
C LYS A 347 -38.96 -19.61 -1.06
N GLY A 348 -37.75 -20.02 -0.70
CA GLY A 348 -37.37 -21.43 -0.71
C GLY A 348 -38.18 -22.28 0.28
N LEU A 349 -38.46 -21.77 1.48
CA LEU A 349 -39.32 -22.45 2.46
C LEU A 349 -40.76 -22.60 1.96
N GLU A 350 -41.31 -21.58 1.31
CA GLU A 350 -42.64 -21.64 0.70
C GLU A 350 -42.71 -22.71 -0.38
N ALA A 351 -41.72 -22.77 -1.28
CA ALA A 351 -41.64 -23.79 -2.31
C ALA A 351 -41.52 -25.21 -1.72
N LEU A 352 -40.71 -25.41 -0.68
CA LEU A 352 -40.61 -26.70 0.01
C LEU A 352 -41.92 -27.08 0.74
N ASN A 353 -42.70 -26.12 1.24
CA ASN A 353 -44.02 -26.41 1.82
C ASN A 353 -44.97 -26.95 0.75
N GLY A 354 -44.93 -26.39 -0.47
CA GLY A 354 -45.69 -26.89 -1.62
C GLY A 354 -45.28 -28.32 -1.99
N ALA A 355 -43.97 -28.57 -2.17
CA ALA A 355 -43.45 -29.90 -2.47
C ALA A 355 -43.82 -30.94 -1.40
N ALA A 356 -43.78 -30.55 -0.11
CA ALA A 356 -44.21 -31.43 0.98
C ALA A 356 -45.69 -31.80 0.86
N GLY A 357 -46.56 -30.83 0.58
CA GLY A 357 -48.00 -31.06 0.40
C GLY A 357 -48.30 -32.01 -0.77
N GLU A 358 -47.55 -31.91 -1.87
CA GLU A 358 -47.69 -32.82 -3.01
C GLU A 358 -47.26 -34.25 -2.68
N VAL A 359 -46.12 -34.42 -1.99
CA VAL A 359 -45.64 -35.75 -1.54
C VAL A 359 -46.64 -36.38 -0.57
N GLU A 360 -47.21 -35.61 0.35
CA GLU A 360 -48.30 -36.07 1.23
C GLU A 360 -49.56 -36.46 0.43
N GLY A 361 -49.88 -35.69 -0.61
CA GLY A 361 -50.95 -36.01 -1.57
C GLY A 361 -50.72 -37.35 -2.28
N VAL A 362 -49.50 -37.65 -2.72
CA VAL A 362 -49.12 -38.98 -3.27
C VAL A 362 -49.28 -40.07 -2.20
N GLY A 363 -48.78 -39.84 -0.98
CA GLY A 363 -48.90 -40.77 0.12
C GLY A 363 -50.37 -41.13 0.45
N SER A 364 -51.26 -40.15 0.47
CA SER A 364 -52.69 -40.37 0.72
C SER A 364 -53.37 -41.20 -0.38
N ARG A 365 -52.96 -40.99 -1.65
CA ARG A 365 -53.44 -41.78 -2.79
C ARG A 365 -52.92 -43.22 -2.75
N LEU A 366 -51.65 -43.42 -2.38
CA LEU A 366 -51.08 -44.76 -2.19
C LEU A 366 -51.77 -45.54 -1.08
N ALA A 367 -52.13 -44.89 0.02
CA ALA A 367 -52.90 -45.52 1.10
C ALA A 367 -54.27 -46.02 0.61
N LYS A 368 -54.95 -45.23 -0.22
CA LYS A 368 -56.21 -45.64 -0.87
C LYS A 368 -56.02 -46.81 -1.82
N LEU A 369 -54.96 -46.81 -2.64
CA LEU A 369 -54.63 -47.93 -3.53
C LEU A 369 -54.36 -49.22 -2.73
N LYS A 370 -53.58 -49.13 -1.65
CA LYS A 370 -53.32 -50.27 -0.77
C LYS A 370 -54.61 -50.85 -0.16
N ALA A 371 -55.53 -50.00 0.29
CA ALA A 371 -56.82 -50.44 0.80
C ALA A 371 -57.62 -51.21 -0.27
N LYS A 372 -57.68 -50.68 -1.51
CA LYS A 372 -58.32 -51.36 -2.64
C LYS A 372 -57.69 -52.72 -2.93
N VAL A 373 -56.36 -52.84 -2.90
CA VAL A 373 -55.67 -54.12 -3.09
C VAL A 373 -56.09 -55.16 -2.05
N VAL A 374 -56.20 -54.75 -0.78
CA VAL A 374 -56.65 -55.63 0.30
C VAL A 374 -58.10 -56.07 0.09
N GLU A 375 -58.98 -55.17 -0.33
CA GLU A 375 -60.38 -55.48 -0.67
C GLU A 375 -60.47 -56.45 -1.87
N GLU A 376 -59.72 -56.21 -2.93
CA GLU A 376 -59.68 -57.06 -4.13
C GLU A 376 -59.11 -58.45 -3.82
N ARG A 377 -58.09 -58.53 -2.96
CA ARG A 377 -57.56 -59.79 -2.45
C ARG A 377 -58.63 -60.56 -1.71
N ARG A 378 -59.34 -59.89 -0.80
CA ARG A 378 -60.43 -60.50 -0.03
C ARG A 378 -61.54 -61.01 -0.94
N ALA A 379 -61.92 -60.24 -1.97
CA ALA A 379 -62.94 -60.62 -2.94
C ALA A 379 -62.51 -61.85 -3.79
N LEU A 380 -61.24 -61.94 -4.18
CA LEU A 380 -60.70 -63.08 -4.94
C LEU A 380 -60.82 -64.40 -4.15
N PHE A 381 -60.58 -64.37 -2.83
CA PHE A 381 -60.66 -65.54 -1.95
C PHE A 381 -62.06 -65.81 -1.38
N GLN A 382 -63.02 -64.89 -1.55
CA GLN A 382 -64.41 -65.03 -1.12
C GLN A 382 -65.38 -65.41 -2.25
N ARG A 383 -64.94 -65.48 -3.52
CA ARG A 383 -65.77 -66.03 -4.60
C ARG A 383 -66.14 -67.47 -4.28
N PRO A 384 -67.44 -67.83 -4.19
CA PRO A 384 -67.83 -69.22 -4.02
C PRO A 384 -67.28 -70.03 -5.19
N ARG A 385 -66.82 -71.26 -4.91
CA ARG A 385 -66.61 -72.28 -5.94
C ARG A 385 -67.97 -72.51 -6.60
N GLU A 386 -68.28 -71.77 -7.66
CA GLU A 386 -69.38 -72.14 -8.53
C GLU A 386 -69.05 -73.52 -9.09
N ALA A 387 -70.06 -74.38 -8.96
CA ALA A 387 -70.04 -75.81 -9.16
C ALA A 387 -69.16 -76.25 -10.35
N SER A 388 -68.14 -77.04 -10.03
CA SER A 388 -67.77 -78.16 -10.89
C SER A 388 -68.99 -79.08 -10.99
N SER A 389 -69.74 -78.95 -12.09
CA SER A 389 -70.60 -80.02 -12.60
C SER A 389 -70.02 -80.53 -13.91
#